data_AF-A0A2A4SJH1-F1
#
_entry.id   AF-A0A2A4SJH1-F1
#
_cell.length_a   1.000
_cell.length_b   1.000
_cell.length_c   1.000
_cell.angle_alpha   90.00
_cell.angle_beta   90.00
_cell.angle_gamma   90.00
#
_symmetry.space_group_name_H-M   'P 1'
#
loop_
_entity.id
_entity.type
_entity.pdbx_description
1 polymer ?
#
loop_
_entity_poly.entity_id
_entity_poly.type
_entity_poly.pdbx_seq_one_letter_code
_entity_poly.pdbx_strand_id
1 'polypeptide(L)'
;MFIFSPLFFQIAIILFSMVGFFISFYIHHKKKTDTPLVCPLGADCDTVVRSDYSKFIGIPIESLGMIYYGLIALGYAVVVLFPGFLPQAAVFALIVLTVLAFMFSLYLIAIQAFVFRYWCTWCIYSAFISTIILIATFFSSEYGFVSLLQDYRSIIIVVHALSAAIGLGAATVTDILFFKFLKDYKISEKEADIMSTVSQVIWFALGMLVISGLGIYVTNIEIFNASMKFLVKSFGVGVIIVNGIFLNLYIAPKLVQISFGKPHDHTERELNIFRKLAFALGSISLVSWYTVFILGAVLHSLTTPSNLFGIYFGLLALGLILSQIMERRFVKRKM
;
A
#
# COMPACT_ATOMS: atom_id res chain seq x y z
N MET A 1 -24.27 -7.97 -31.51
CA MET A 1 -24.24 -8.93 -30.37
C MET A 1 -22.82 -9.47 -30.06
N PHE A 2 -21.80 -9.26 -30.90
CA PHE A 2 -20.43 -9.78 -30.68
C PHE A 2 -19.55 -8.98 -29.69
N ILE A 3 -19.85 -7.70 -29.46
CA ILE A 3 -18.99 -6.75 -28.70
C ILE A 3 -18.97 -7.04 -27.18
N PHE A 4 -19.91 -7.84 -26.66
CA PHE A 4 -20.02 -8.14 -25.22
C PHE A 4 -19.84 -9.64 -24.91
N SER A 5 -19.17 -10.39 -25.79
CA SER A 5 -18.84 -11.79 -25.51
C SER A 5 -17.65 -11.90 -24.54
N PRO A 6 -17.55 -12.95 -23.69
CA PRO A 6 -16.38 -13.19 -22.85
C PRO A 6 -15.07 -13.22 -23.67
N LEU A 7 -15.13 -13.81 -24.86
CA LEU A 7 -14.00 -13.86 -25.80
C LEU A 7 -13.50 -12.48 -26.20
N PHE A 8 -14.40 -11.51 -26.44
CA PHE A 8 -14.01 -10.13 -26.75
C PHE A 8 -13.18 -9.51 -25.62
N PHE A 9 -13.62 -9.66 -24.36
CA PHE A 9 -12.89 -9.16 -23.20
C PHE A 9 -11.54 -9.88 -23.01
N GLN A 10 -11.50 -11.20 -23.22
CA GLN A 10 -10.25 -11.97 -23.13
C GLN A 10 -9.22 -11.51 -24.17
N ILE A 11 -9.64 -11.30 -25.42
CA ILE A 11 -8.76 -10.76 -26.49
C ILE A 11 -8.29 -9.34 -26.13
N ALA A 12 -9.20 -8.48 -25.65
CA ALA A 12 -8.84 -7.13 -25.22
C ALA A 12 -7.77 -7.17 -24.11
N ILE A 13 -7.93 -8.03 -23.09
CA ILE A 13 -6.96 -8.20 -22.01
C ILE A 13 -5.58 -8.58 -22.56
N ILE A 14 -5.50 -9.52 -23.51
CA ILE A 14 -4.23 -9.93 -24.14
C ILE A 14 -3.58 -8.73 -24.83
N LEU A 15 -4.32 -8.00 -25.67
CA LEU A 15 -3.80 -6.86 -26.43
C LEU A 15 -3.32 -5.73 -25.50
N PHE A 16 -4.13 -5.34 -24.52
CA PHE A 16 -3.75 -4.31 -23.55
C PHE A 16 -2.55 -4.73 -22.71
N SER A 17 -2.47 -6.01 -22.34
CA SER A 17 -1.31 -6.54 -21.61
C SER A 17 -0.04 -6.48 -22.45
N MET A 18 -0.10 -6.80 -23.75
CA MET A 18 1.04 -6.63 -24.65
C MET A 18 1.50 -5.18 -24.73
N VAL A 19 0.57 -4.22 -24.85
CA VAL A 19 0.90 -2.78 -24.84
C VAL A 19 1.57 -2.38 -23.52
N GLY A 20 1.01 -2.81 -22.38
CA GLY A 20 1.58 -2.57 -21.06
C GLY A 20 2.99 -3.14 -20.89
N PHE A 21 3.23 -4.35 -21.42
CA PHE A 21 4.54 -5.00 -21.44
C PHE A 21 5.55 -4.15 -22.21
N PHE A 22 5.20 -3.67 -23.41
CA PHE A 22 6.09 -2.84 -24.22
C PHE A 22 6.37 -1.48 -23.60
N ILE A 23 5.40 -0.85 -22.91
CA ILE A 23 5.65 0.38 -22.14
C ILE A 23 6.68 0.10 -21.03
N SER A 24 6.49 -0.98 -20.29
CA SER A 24 7.41 -1.37 -19.20
C SER A 24 8.81 -1.71 -19.73
N PHE A 25 8.88 -2.44 -20.85
CA PHE A 25 10.13 -2.74 -21.54
C PHE A 25 10.84 -1.49 -22.07
N TYR A 26 10.10 -0.53 -22.61
CA TYR A 26 10.64 0.74 -23.08
C TYR A 26 11.30 1.52 -21.94
N ILE A 27 10.61 1.66 -20.80
CA ILE A 27 11.17 2.31 -19.60
C ILE A 27 12.42 1.56 -19.12
N HIS A 28 12.36 0.23 -19.07
CA HIS A 28 13.50 -0.62 -18.67
C HIS A 28 14.72 -0.40 -19.58
N HIS A 29 14.51 -0.43 -20.89
CA HIS A 29 15.56 -0.22 -21.87
C HIS A 29 16.20 1.17 -21.74
N LYS A 30 15.38 2.21 -21.55
CA LYS A 30 15.87 3.59 -21.36
C LYS A 30 16.68 3.75 -20.08
N LYS A 31 16.21 3.20 -18.96
CA LYS A 31 16.97 3.18 -17.70
C LYS A 31 18.27 2.41 -17.82
N LYS A 32 18.26 1.27 -18.52
CA LYS A 32 19.45 0.42 -18.71
C LYS A 32 20.50 1.06 -19.62
N THR A 33 20.09 1.80 -20.64
CA THR A 33 20.98 2.49 -21.59
C THR A 33 21.39 3.88 -21.12
N ASP A 34 20.94 4.30 -19.94
CA ASP A 34 21.13 5.63 -19.37
C ASP A 34 20.75 6.78 -20.32
N THR A 35 19.74 6.55 -21.17
CA THR A 35 19.24 7.57 -22.09
C THR A 35 17.98 8.24 -21.52
N PRO A 36 17.81 9.57 -21.71
CA PRO A 36 16.68 10.29 -21.14
C PRO A 36 15.36 9.81 -21.73
N LEU A 37 14.34 9.72 -20.87
CA LEU A 37 13.00 9.32 -21.28
C LEU A 37 12.26 10.50 -21.94
N VAL A 38 11.87 10.35 -23.20
CA VAL A 38 11.03 11.36 -23.87
C VAL A 38 9.61 11.26 -23.30
N CYS A 39 9.09 12.37 -22.78
CA CYS A 39 7.76 12.48 -22.22
C CYS A 39 6.80 13.12 -23.25
N PRO A 40 5.80 12.39 -23.77
CA PRO A 40 4.93 12.90 -24.84
C PRO A 40 4.17 14.19 -24.51
N LEU A 41 3.88 14.43 -23.23
CA LEU A 41 3.17 15.64 -22.77
C LEU A 41 4.13 16.78 -22.35
N GLY A 42 5.44 16.64 -22.61
CA GLY A 42 6.44 17.66 -22.25
C GLY A 42 6.74 17.79 -20.75
N ALA A 43 6.28 16.84 -19.93
CA ALA A 43 6.59 16.79 -18.50
C ALA A 43 7.95 16.10 -18.22
N ASP A 44 8.41 16.13 -16.98
CA ASP A 44 9.66 15.46 -16.56
C ASP A 44 9.40 14.01 -16.11
N CYS A 45 9.21 13.14 -17.10
CA CYS A 45 9.08 11.70 -16.87
C CYS A 45 10.38 11.08 -16.29
N ASP A 46 11.56 11.64 -16.58
CA ASP A 46 12.86 11.06 -16.22
C ASP A 46 13.10 11.13 -14.71
N THR A 47 12.77 12.26 -14.08
CA THR A 47 12.80 12.44 -12.62
C THR A 47 11.93 11.39 -11.90
N VAL A 48 10.74 11.06 -12.44
CA VAL A 48 9.85 10.07 -11.82
C VAL A 48 10.42 8.66 -11.93
N VAL A 49 10.86 8.24 -13.11
CA VAL A 49 11.32 6.85 -13.36
C VAL A 49 12.69 6.54 -12.77
N ARG A 50 13.44 7.56 -12.33
CA ARG A 50 14.73 7.45 -11.62
C ARG A 50 14.65 7.79 -10.14
N SER A 51 13.46 8.11 -9.63
CA SER A 51 13.26 8.42 -8.21
C SER A 51 13.46 7.22 -7.29
N ASP A 52 13.53 7.46 -5.97
CA ASP A 52 13.56 6.41 -4.95
C ASP A 52 12.31 5.51 -4.98
N TYR A 53 11.19 6.03 -5.48
CA TYR A 53 9.95 5.29 -5.68
C TYR A 53 9.96 4.46 -6.97
N SER A 54 11.01 4.50 -7.79
CA SER A 54 11.14 3.69 -9.01
C SER A 54 11.52 2.23 -8.74
N LYS A 55 11.77 1.89 -7.47
CA LYS A 55 12.06 0.53 -7.00
C LYS A 55 11.10 0.16 -5.87
N PHE A 56 10.67 -1.09 -5.87
CA PHE A 56 9.89 -1.69 -4.81
C PHE A 56 10.68 -2.88 -4.23
N ILE A 57 11.10 -2.76 -2.97
CA ILE A 57 11.95 -3.73 -2.26
C ILE A 57 13.21 -4.06 -3.09
N GLY A 58 13.84 -3.02 -3.64
CA GLY A 58 15.03 -3.13 -4.49
C GLY A 58 14.78 -3.53 -5.95
N ILE A 59 13.58 -4.04 -6.30
CA ILE A 59 13.25 -4.45 -7.66
C ILE A 59 12.72 -3.24 -8.46
N PRO A 60 13.28 -2.94 -9.66
CA PRO A 60 12.75 -1.87 -10.50
C PRO A 60 11.28 -2.12 -10.88
N ILE A 61 10.45 -1.09 -10.77
CA ILE A 61 9.00 -1.19 -11.00
C ILE A 61 8.69 -1.64 -12.42
N GLU A 62 9.45 -1.16 -13.41
CA GLU A 62 9.26 -1.57 -14.80
C GLU A 62 9.51 -3.06 -15.04
N SER A 63 10.36 -3.70 -14.25
CA SER A 63 10.56 -5.15 -14.30
C SER A 63 9.35 -5.90 -13.73
N LEU A 64 8.78 -5.41 -12.62
CA LEU A 64 7.54 -5.95 -12.06
C LEU A 64 6.37 -5.78 -13.05
N GLY A 65 6.32 -4.64 -13.75
CA GLY A 65 5.35 -4.38 -14.82
C GLY A 65 5.45 -5.40 -15.95
N MET A 66 6.67 -5.67 -16.46
CA MET A 66 6.89 -6.69 -17.49
C MET A 66 6.42 -8.08 -17.03
N ILE A 67 6.72 -8.47 -15.78
CA ILE A 67 6.27 -9.76 -15.22
C ILE A 67 4.74 -9.82 -15.16
N TYR A 68 4.10 -8.78 -14.60
CA TYR A 68 2.65 -8.69 -14.50
C TYR A 68 1.97 -8.80 -15.87
N TYR A 69 2.34 -7.94 -16.81
CA TYR A 69 1.72 -7.90 -18.13
C TYR A 69 2.00 -9.18 -18.92
N GLY A 70 3.19 -9.76 -18.80
CA GLY A 70 3.52 -11.04 -19.43
C GLY A 70 2.68 -12.20 -18.89
N LEU A 71 2.50 -12.29 -17.57
CA LEU A 71 1.67 -13.31 -16.94
C LEU A 71 0.20 -13.18 -17.32
N ILE A 72 -0.35 -11.96 -17.36
CA ILE A 72 -1.74 -11.74 -17.79
C ILE A 72 -1.93 -12.09 -19.26
N ALA A 73 -1.03 -11.65 -20.15
CA ALA A 73 -1.11 -11.97 -21.57
C ALA A 73 -1.07 -13.49 -21.81
N LEU A 74 -0.12 -14.20 -21.17
CA LEU A 74 0.01 -15.65 -21.29
C LEU A 74 -1.18 -16.38 -20.67
N GLY A 75 -1.61 -15.99 -19.47
CA GLY A 75 -2.73 -16.61 -18.77
C GLY A 75 -4.01 -16.56 -19.59
N TYR A 76 -4.34 -15.39 -20.14
CA TYR A 76 -5.53 -15.22 -20.98
C TYR A 76 -5.37 -15.88 -22.36
N ALA A 77 -4.17 -15.94 -22.93
CA ALA A 77 -3.93 -16.71 -24.14
C ALA A 77 -4.22 -18.20 -23.93
N VAL A 78 -3.84 -18.77 -22.78
CA VAL A 78 -4.17 -20.17 -22.42
C VAL A 78 -5.68 -20.35 -22.26
N VAL A 79 -6.38 -19.42 -21.60
CA VAL A 79 -7.86 -19.46 -21.46
C VAL A 79 -8.54 -19.52 -22.83
N VAL A 80 -8.08 -18.72 -23.79
CA VAL A 80 -8.68 -18.63 -25.14
C VAL A 80 -8.32 -19.85 -25.99
N LEU A 81 -7.05 -20.27 -26.00
CA LEU A 81 -6.57 -21.34 -26.88
C LEU A 81 -6.91 -22.74 -26.35
N PHE A 82 -7.03 -22.90 -25.03
CA PHE A 82 -7.31 -24.18 -24.38
C PHE A 82 -8.44 -24.02 -23.33
N PRO A 83 -9.70 -23.85 -23.77
CA PRO A 83 -10.83 -23.70 -22.85
C PRO A 83 -10.93 -24.87 -21.87
N GLY A 84 -11.03 -24.58 -20.57
CA GLY A 84 -11.10 -25.58 -19.50
C GLY A 84 -9.74 -26.15 -19.03
N PHE A 85 -8.62 -25.73 -19.62
CA PHE A 85 -7.30 -26.21 -19.21
C PHE A 85 -6.83 -25.61 -17.87
N LEU A 86 -7.12 -24.33 -17.61
CA LEU A 86 -6.75 -23.70 -16.34
C LEU A 86 -7.74 -24.07 -15.24
N PRO A 87 -7.26 -24.53 -14.07
CA PRO A 87 -8.14 -24.76 -12.93
C PRO A 87 -8.69 -23.43 -12.40
N GLN A 88 -9.82 -23.50 -11.68
CA GLN A 88 -10.47 -22.33 -11.06
C GLN A 88 -9.48 -21.50 -10.20
N ALA A 89 -8.54 -22.15 -9.52
CA ALA A 89 -7.53 -21.49 -8.70
C ALA A 89 -6.58 -20.61 -9.53
N ALA A 90 -6.24 -21.02 -10.75
CA ALA A 90 -5.40 -20.23 -11.65
C ALA A 90 -6.16 -19.00 -12.18
N VAL A 91 -7.44 -19.15 -12.51
CA VAL A 91 -8.31 -18.02 -12.91
C VAL A 91 -8.45 -17.03 -11.76
N PHE A 92 -8.68 -17.52 -10.53
CA PHE A 92 -8.73 -16.68 -9.34
C PHE A 92 -7.40 -15.93 -9.12
N ALA A 93 -6.26 -16.59 -9.31
CA ALA A 93 -4.95 -15.96 -9.20
C ALA A 93 -4.74 -14.83 -10.23
N LEU A 94 -5.21 -15.00 -11.47
CA LEU A 94 -5.16 -13.94 -12.49
C LEU A 94 -6.00 -12.72 -12.06
N ILE A 95 -7.22 -12.95 -11.55
CA ILE A 95 -8.08 -11.87 -11.03
C ILE A 95 -7.36 -11.13 -9.89
N VAL A 96 -6.86 -11.86 -8.90
CA VAL A 96 -6.12 -11.28 -7.77
C VAL A 96 -4.92 -10.46 -8.27
N LEU A 97 -4.16 -10.98 -9.22
CA LEU A 97 -3.01 -10.27 -9.80
C LEU A 97 -3.42 -8.95 -10.46
N THR A 98 -4.54 -8.89 -11.19
CA THR A 98 -5.05 -7.63 -11.78
C THR A 98 -5.50 -6.63 -10.72
N VAL A 99 -6.16 -7.08 -9.65
CA VAL A 99 -6.55 -6.22 -8.51
C VAL A 99 -5.31 -5.63 -7.84
N LEU A 100 -4.29 -6.45 -7.58
CA LEU A 100 -3.04 -6.00 -6.98
C LEU A 100 -2.30 -4.99 -7.87
N ALA A 101 -2.22 -5.24 -9.18
CA ALA A 101 -1.58 -4.33 -10.13
C ALA A 101 -2.31 -2.98 -10.22
N PHE A 102 -3.64 -2.98 -10.22
CA PHE A 102 -4.44 -1.75 -10.21
C PHE A 102 -4.23 -0.96 -8.91
N MET A 103 -4.29 -1.62 -7.75
CA MET A 103 -4.05 -0.98 -6.45
C MET A 103 -2.63 -0.40 -6.35
N PHE A 104 -1.62 -1.14 -6.82
CA PHE A 104 -0.24 -0.64 -6.89
C PHE A 104 -0.11 0.54 -7.87
N SER A 105 -0.83 0.52 -9.00
CA SER A 105 -0.86 1.64 -9.94
C SER A 105 -1.47 2.90 -9.30
N LEU A 106 -2.56 2.78 -8.54
CA LEU A 106 -3.14 3.90 -7.79
C LEU A 106 -2.16 4.47 -6.77
N TYR A 107 -1.42 3.61 -6.07
CA TYR A 107 -0.36 4.05 -5.16
C TYR A 107 0.70 4.90 -5.89
N LEU A 108 1.20 4.45 -7.03
CA LEU A 108 2.20 5.21 -7.82
C LEU A 108 1.63 6.52 -8.39
N ILE A 109 0.35 6.55 -8.75
CA ILE A 109 -0.34 7.78 -9.17
C ILE A 109 -0.46 8.77 -8.01
N ALA A 110 -0.78 8.29 -6.80
CA ALA A 110 -0.85 9.13 -5.61
C ALA A 110 0.54 9.72 -5.25
N ILE A 111 1.61 8.94 -5.36
CA ILE A 111 2.97 9.44 -5.16
C ILE A 111 3.31 10.55 -6.18
N GLN A 112 2.95 10.39 -7.46
CA GLN A 112 3.13 11.46 -8.46
C GLN A 112 2.35 12.73 -8.12
N ALA A 113 1.09 12.59 -7.70
CA ALA A 113 0.23 13.72 -7.37
C ALA A 113 0.69 14.49 -6.12
N PHE A 114 1.08 13.78 -5.05
CA PHE A 114 1.29 14.38 -3.74
C PHE A 114 2.76 14.57 -3.35
N VAL A 115 3.66 13.67 -3.79
CA VAL A 115 5.09 13.73 -3.46
C VAL A 115 5.84 14.54 -4.50
N PHE A 116 5.81 14.11 -5.75
CA PHE A 116 6.60 14.76 -6.82
C PHE A 116 5.96 16.05 -7.31
N ARG A 117 4.62 16.08 -7.41
CA ARG A 117 3.87 17.13 -8.11
C ARG A 117 4.28 17.25 -9.59
N TYR A 118 4.78 16.15 -10.15
CA TYR A 118 5.10 15.97 -11.57
C TYR A 118 4.41 14.72 -12.09
N TRP A 119 4.02 14.73 -13.35
CA TRP A 119 3.28 13.66 -13.98
C TRP A 119 4.15 12.94 -15.01
N CYS A 120 4.31 11.63 -14.85
CA CYS A 120 4.93 10.79 -15.87
C CYS A 120 3.85 10.20 -16.79
N THR A 121 3.84 10.65 -18.04
CA THR A 121 2.88 10.20 -19.06
C THR A 121 2.87 8.68 -19.21
N TRP A 122 4.03 8.03 -19.23
CA TRP A 122 4.12 6.57 -19.38
C TRP A 122 3.56 5.81 -18.18
N CYS A 123 3.76 6.32 -16.96
CA CYS A 123 3.16 5.75 -15.76
C CYS A 123 1.64 5.91 -15.76
N ILE A 124 1.11 7.04 -16.21
CA ILE A 124 -0.33 7.28 -16.36
C ILE A 124 -0.94 6.32 -17.39
N TYR A 125 -0.32 6.15 -18.56
CA TYR A 125 -0.77 5.17 -19.55
C TYR A 125 -0.76 3.75 -19.00
N SER A 126 0.30 3.35 -18.30
CA SER A 126 0.35 2.03 -17.65
C SER A 126 -0.77 1.87 -16.60
N ALA A 127 -1.05 2.89 -15.78
CA ALA A 127 -2.14 2.85 -14.80
C ALA A 127 -3.52 2.76 -15.48
N PHE A 128 -3.70 3.45 -16.62
CA PHE A 128 -4.92 3.37 -17.41
C PHE A 128 -5.10 1.97 -18.01
N ILE A 129 -4.05 1.38 -18.56
CA ILE A 129 -4.05 0.01 -19.11
C ILE A 129 -4.38 -1.02 -18.04
N SER A 130 -3.76 -0.95 -16.85
CA SER A 130 -4.07 -1.87 -15.75
C SER A 130 -5.52 -1.74 -15.26
N THR A 131 -6.08 -0.53 -15.30
CA THR A 131 -7.50 -0.28 -15.00
C THR A 131 -8.42 -0.95 -16.04
N ILE A 132 -8.12 -0.81 -17.33
CA ILE A 132 -8.89 -1.46 -18.40
C ILE A 132 -8.83 -2.99 -18.24
N ILE A 133 -7.65 -3.54 -17.99
CA ILE A 133 -7.45 -4.98 -17.79
C ILE A 133 -8.29 -5.48 -16.61
N LEU A 134 -8.31 -4.76 -15.48
CA LEU A 134 -9.13 -5.11 -14.33
C LEU A 134 -10.62 -5.14 -14.67
N ILE A 135 -11.12 -4.09 -15.34
CA ILE A 135 -12.53 -4.00 -15.74
C ILE A 135 -12.88 -5.14 -16.70
N ALA A 136 -12.08 -5.36 -17.74
CA ALA A 136 -12.29 -6.43 -18.71
C ALA A 136 -12.22 -7.82 -18.05
N THR A 137 -11.36 -8.00 -17.04
CA THR A 137 -11.23 -9.25 -16.27
C THR A 137 -12.55 -9.60 -15.59
N PHE A 138 -13.22 -8.64 -14.95
CA PHE A 138 -14.53 -8.85 -14.35
C PHE A 138 -15.62 -9.23 -15.36
N PHE A 139 -15.60 -8.64 -16.56
CA PHE A 139 -16.56 -8.99 -17.63
C PHE A 139 -16.21 -10.30 -18.36
N SER A 140 -14.96 -10.74 -18.32
CA SER A 140 -14.50 -11.99 -18.93
C SER A 140 -14.80 -13.23 -18.08
N SER A 141 -14.97 -13.05 -16.77
CA SER A 141 -15.11 -14.13 -15.80
C SER A 141 -16.48 -14.80 -15.92
N GLU A 142 -16.49 -16.10 -16.26
CA GLU A 142 -17.72 -16.92 -16.23
C GLU A 142 -18.18 -17.21 -14.79
N TYR A 143 -17.25 -17.13 -13.82
CA TYR A 143 -17.54 -17.33 -12.41
C TYR A 143 -18.03 -16.03 -11.75
N GLY A 144 -18.97 -16.15 -10.82
CA GLY A 144 -19.34 -15.04 -9.94
C GLY A 144 -18.15 -14.62 -9.08
N PHE A 145 -17.83 -13.31 -9.07
CA PHE A 145 -16.74 -12.81 -8.24
C PHE A 145 -16.95 -13.10 -6.75
N VAL A 146 -18.18 -12.96 -6.26
CA VAL A 146 -18.53 -13.25 -4.86
C VAL A 146 -18.40 -14.73 -4.54
N SER A 147 -18.80 -15.63 -5.45
CA SER A 147 -18.64 -17.07 -5.24
C SER A 147 -17.17 -17.48 -5.20
N LEU A 148 -16.34 -16.90 -6.07
CA LEU A 148 -14.88 -17.11 -6.00
C LEU A 148 -14.29 -16.68 -4.65
N LEU A 149 -14.70 -15.52 -4.12
CA LEU A 149 -14.26 -15.09 -2.79
C LEU A 149 -14.72 -16.02 -1.67
N GLN A 150 -15.90 -16.62 -1.80
CA GLN A 150 -16.42 -17.62 -0.85
C GLN A 150 -15.62 -18.93 -0.92
N ASP A 151 -15.36 -19.44 -2.12
CA ASP A 151 -14.59 -20.67 -2.36
C ASP A 151 -13.17 -20.57 -1.78
N TYR A 152 -12.53 -19.40 -1.93
CA TYR A 152 -11.17 -19.14 -1.45
C TYR A 152 -11.10 -18.40 -0.11
N ARG A 153 -12.22 -18.31 0.63
CA ARG A 153 -12.32 -17.51 1.88
C ARG A 153 -11.22 -17.85 2.89
N SER A 154 -10.88 -19.13 3.07
CA SER A 154 -9.84 -19.56 4.00
C SER A 154 -8.46 -18.98 3.64
N ILE A 155 -8.11 -18.96 2.34
CA ILE A 155 -6.86 -18.37 1.86
C ILE A 155 -6.88 -16.86 2.12
N ILE A 156 -7.99 -16.18 1.84
CA ILE A 156 -8.13 -14.74 2.07
C ILE A 156 -7.95 -14.40 3.55
N ILE A 157 -8.50 -15.20 4.47
CA ILE A 157 -8.31 -15.03 5.92
C ILE A 157 -6.84 -15.20 6.32
N VAL A 158 -6.14 -16.20 5.77
CA VAL A 158 -4.71 -16.40 6.02
C VAL A 158 -3.90 -15.20 5.53
N VAL A 159 -4.16 -14.74 4.31
CA VAL A 159 -3.51 -13.54 3.74
C VAL A 159 -3.81 -12.31 4.61
N HIS A 160 -5.04 -12.14 5.07
CA HIS A 160 -5.44 -11.03 5.94
C HIS A 160 -4.69 -11.05 7.27
N ALA A 161 -4.60 -12.21 7.93
CA ALA A 161 -3.89 -12.38 9.19
C ALA A 161 -2.38 -12.15 9.04
N LEU A 162 -1.77 -12.69 7.99
CA LEU A 162 -0.35 -12.47 7.69
C LEU A 162 -0.06 -10.99 7.40
N SER A 163 -0.92 -10.33 6.63
CA SER A 163 -0.80 -8.89 6.33
C SER A 163 -0.89 -8.05 7.59
N ALA A 164 -1.80 -8.37 8.51
CA ALA A 164 -1.90 -7.70 9.80
C ALA A 164 -0.63 -7.89 10.65
N ALA A 165 -0.11 -9.11 10.71
CA ALA A 165 1.09 -9.44 11.48
C ALA A 165 2.34 -8.74 10.95
N ILE A 166 2.56 -8.78 9.62
CA ILE A 166 3.68 -8.11 8.96
C ILE A 166 3.56 -6.59 9.13
N GLY A 167 2.37 -6.03 8.93
CA GLY A 167 2.12 -4.59 9.10
C GLY A 167 2.40 -4.11 10.53
N LEU A 168 1.90 -4.82 11.54
CA LEU A 168 2.17 -4.55 12.96
C LEU A 168 3.67 -4.62 13.27
N GLY A 169 4.34 -5.70 12.84
CA GLY A 169 5.77 -5.89 13.09
C GLY A 169 6.62 -4.79 12.45
N ALA A 170 6.40 -4.50 11.17
CA ALA A 170 7.14 -3.47 10.44
C ALA A 170 6.88 -2.06 10.98
N ALA A 171 5.62 -1.74 11.35
CA ALA A 171 5.28 -0.48 12.01
C ALA A 171 6.00 -0.34 13.35
N THR A 172 6.01 -1.39 14.17
CA THR A 172 6.70 -1.40 15.47
C THR A 172 8.21 -1.17 15.32
N VAL A 173 8.84 -1.83 14.36
CA VAL A 173 10.28 -1.62 14.06
C VAL A 173 10.53 -0.17 13.63
N THR A 174 9.67 0.38 12.76
CA THR A 174 9.80 1.77 12.29
C THR A 174 9.64 2.75 13.45
N ASP A 175 8.67 2.55 14.33
CA ASP A 175 8.46 3.40 15.50
C ASP A 175 9.68 3.36 16.45
N ILE A 176 10.28 2.19 16.67
CA ILE A 176 11.51 2.05 17.47
C ILE A 176 12.68 2.81 16.82
N LEU A 177 12.91 2.61 15.52
CA LEU A 177 13.98 3.31 14.78
C LEU A 177 13.74 4.82 14.80
N PHE A 178 12.49 5.24 14.67
CA PHE A 178 12.11 6.65 14.69
C PHE A 178 12.34 7.28 16.07
N PHE A 179 12.02 6.60 17.17
CA PHE A 179 12.37 7.08 18.52
C PHE A 179 13.87 7.14 18.76
N LYS A 180 14.65 6.22 18.17
CA LYS A 180 16.11 6.26 18.21
C LYS A 180 16.63 7.51 17.49
N PHE A 181 16.13 7.79 16.28
CA PHE A 181 16.44 9.02 15.54
C PHE A 181 16.08 10.29 16.32
N LEU A 182 14.89 10.36 16.94
CA LEU A 182 14.52 11.55 17.72
C LEU A 182 15.41 11.75 18.95
N LYS A 183 16.10 10.70 19.42
CA LYS A 183 17.06 10.80 20.52
C LYS A 183 18.36 11.48 20.10
N ASP A 184 18.85 11.36 18.87
CA ASP A 184 20.16 11.88 18.45
C ASP A 184 20.10 12.92 17.32
N TYR A 185 18.96 13.06 16.65
CA TYR A 185 18.74 13.91 15.45
C TYR A 185 19.65 13.57 14.27
N LYS A 186 20.17 12.34 14.22
CA LYS A 186 21.07 11.92 13.15
C LYS A 186 20.56 10.60 12.56
N ILE A 187 20.33 10.59 11.25
CA ILE A 187 20.06 9.37 10.48
C ILE A 187 21.22 9.15 9.53
N SER A 188 21.87 7.99 9.62
CA SER A 188 22.84 7.58 8.59
C SER A 188 22.12 7.20 7.30
N GLU A 189 22.77 7.31 6.14
CA GLU A 189 22.16 6.91 4.85
C GLU A 189 21.63 5.46 4.88
N LYS A 190 22.36 4.56 5.56
CA LYS A 190 21.92 3.17 5.78
C LYS A 190 20.64 3.08 6.61
N GLU A 191 20.51 3.87 7.67
CA GLU A 191 19.29 3.89 8.48
C GLU A 191 18.11 4.46 7.68
N ALA A 192 18.33 5.49 6.85
CA ALA A 192 17.30 6.04 5.97
C ALA A 192 16.82 5.03 4.92
N ASP A 193 17.75 4.28 4.32
CA ASP A 193 17.45 3.22 3.34
C ASP A 193 16.66 2.06 3.99
N ILE A 194 17.07 1.63 5.19
CA ILE A 194 16.31 0.64 5.99
C ILE A 194 14.90 1.16 6.27
N MET A 195 14.76 2.40 6.73
CA MET A 195 13.45 2.99 7.02
C MET A 195 12.56 3.07 5.76
N SER A 196 13.13 3.41 4.61
CA SER A 196 12.40 3.41 3.32
C SER A 196 11.90 2.01 2.97
N THR A 197 12.77 1.00 3.08
CA THR A 197 12.42 -0.40 2.81
C THR A 197 11.33 -0.91 3.75
N VAL A 198 11.45 -0.64 5.05
CA VAL A 198 10.43 -1.03 6.03
C VAL A 198 9.10 -0.30 5.77
N SER A 199 9.14 0.98 5.39
CA SER A 199 7.93 1.72 4.99
C SER A 199 7.24 1.09 3.78
N GLN A 200 7.99 0.67 2.75
CA GLN A 200 7.43 -0.06 1.60
C GLN A 200 6.74 -1.37 2.03
N VAL A 201 7.34 -2.11 2.96
CA VAL A 201 6.73 -3.33 3.54
C VAL A 201 5.44 -3.01 4.29
N ILE A 202 5.40 -1.92 5.08
CA ILE A 202 4.18 -1.48 5.78
C ILE A 202 3.07 -1.16 4.79
N TRP A 203 3.35 -0.37 3.75
CA TRP A 203 2.36 0.02 2.76
C TRP A 203 1.83 -1.18 1.97
N PHE A 204 2.71 -2.11 1.61
CA PHE A 204 2.31 -3.35 0.96
C PHE A 204 1.41 -4.21 1.85
N ALA A 205 1.84 -4.44 3.11
CA ALA A 205 1.05 -5.19 4.08
C ALA A 205 -0.30 -4.53 4.37
N LEU A 206 -0.35 -3.20 4.48
CA LEU A 206 -1.58 -2.44 4.66
C LEU A 206 -2.51 -2.54 3.44
N GLY A 207 -1.97 -2.46 2.23
CA GLY A 207 -2.72 -2.69 0.99
C GLY A 207 -3.33 -4.09 0.94
N MET A 208 -2.53 -5.12 1.22
CA MET A 208 -3.00 -6.50 1.30
C MET A 208 -4.05 -6.71 2.40
N LEU A 209 -3.89 -6.05 3.56
CA LEU A 209 -4.83 -6.08 4.67
C LEU A 209 -6.19 -5.51 4.26
N VAL A 210 -6.20 -4.38 3.54
CA VAL A 210 -7.42 -3.72 3.04
C VAL A 210 -8.09 -4.59 1.96
N ILE A 211 -7.34 -5.06 0.96
CA ILE A 211 -7.89 -5.86 -0.15
C ILE A 211 -8.49 -7.17 0.38
N SER A 212 -7.74 -7.90 1.21
CA SER A 212 -8.24 -9.14 1.83
C SER A 212 -9.40 -8.88 2.80
N GLY A 213 -9.39 -7.75 3.52
CA GLY A 213 -10.47 -7.33 4.40
C GLY A 213 -11.77 -7.04 3.65
N LEU A 214 -11.69 -6.33 2.52
CA LEU A 214 -12.81 -6.09 1.61
C LEU A 214 -13.30 -7.40 0.98
N GLY A 215 -12.39 -8.29 0.58
CA GLY A 215 -12.72 -9.62 0.08
C GLY A 215 -13.54 -10.42 1.09
N ILE A 216 -13.13 -10.44 2.36
CA ILE A 216 -13.89 -11.07 3.44
C ILE A 216 -15.24 -10.37 3.65
N TYR A 217 -15.26 -9.03 3.68
CA TYR A 217 -16.46 -8.23 3.92
C TYR A 217 -17.58 -8.52 2.91
N VAL A 218 -17.24 -8.52 1.62
CA VAL A 218 -18.21 -8.74 0.53
C VAL A 218 -18.85 -10.13 0.58
N THR A 219 -18.19 -11.13 1.18
CA THR A 219 -18.79 -12.47 1.31
C THR A 219 -19.96 -12.52 2.30
N ASN A 220 -20.07 -11.57 3.25
CA ASN A 220 -21.16 -11.54 4.22
C ASN A 220 -21.35 -10.15 4.87
N ILE A 221 -21.88 -9.20 4.11
CA ILE A 221 -22.00 -7.78 4.49
C ILE A 221 -22.84 -7.59 5.76
N GLU A 222 -23.97 -8.28 5.88
CA GLU A 222 -24.91 -8.12 7.00
C GLU A 222 -24.29 -8.51 8.35
N ILE A 223 -23.61 -9.66 8.42
CA ILE A 223 -22.95 -10.12 9.64
C ILE A 223 -21.83 -9.15 10.06
N PHE A 224 -21.05 -8.64 9.11
CA PHE A 224 -19.93 -7.75 9.42
C PHE A 224 -20.40 -6.35 9.85
N ASN A 225 -21.45 -5.81 9.25
CA ASN A 225 -22.03 -4.53 9.66
C ASN A 225 -22.63 -4.58 11.08
N ALA A 226 -23.14 -5.74 11.51
CA ALA A 226 -23.63 -5.94 12.88
C ALA A 226 -22.50 -6.19 13.91
N SER A 227 -21.27 -6.45 13.46
CA SER A 227 -20.15 -6.81 14.34
C SER A 227 -19.37 -5.60 14.82
N MET A 228 -19.52 -5.24 16.10
CA MET A 228 -18.76 -4.14 16.72
C MET A 228 -17.24 -4.33 16.60
N LYS A 229 -16.76 -5.58 16.71
CA LYS A 229 -15.34 -5.93 16.49
C LYS A 229 -14.89 -5.59 15.08
N PHE A 230 -15.69 -5.90 14.06
CA PHE A 230 -15.37 -5.57 12.67
C PHE A 230 -15.38 -4.06 12.42
N LEU A 231 -16.37 -3.34 12.95
CA LEU A 231 -16.47 -1.89 12.80
C LEU A 231 -15.26 -1.16 13.41
N VAL A 232 -14.88 -1.51 14.64
CA VAL A 232 -13.72 -0.91 15.32
C VAL A 232 -12.42 -1.27 14.62
N LYS A 233 -12.28 -2.51 14.14
CA LYS A 233 -11.11 -2.93 13.34
C LYS A 233 -11.01 -2.12 12.05
N SER A 234 -12.11 -1.96 11.32
CA SER A 234 -12.14 -1.22 10.06
C SER A 234 -11.87 0.28 10.28
N PHE A 235 -12.43 0.86 11.33
CA PHE A 235 -12.13 2.23 11.74
C PHE A 235 -10.65 2.39 12.12
N GLY A 236 -10.09 1.46 12.90
CA GLY A 236 -8.68 1.44 13.26
C GLY A 236 -7.75 1.35 12.05
N VAL A 237 -8.08 0.53 11.05
CA VAL A 237 -7.37 0.49 9.76
C VAL A 237 -7.46 1.83 9.03
N GLY A 238 -8.62 2.49 9.04
CA GLY A 238 -8.78 3.85 8.52
C GLY A 238 -7.86 4.86 9.21
N VAL A 239 -7.78 4.80 10.55
CA VAL A 239 -6.85 5.64 11.34
C VAL A 239 -5.39 5.36 10.96
N ILE A 240 -5.00 4.09 10.81
CA ILE A 240 -3.64 3.70 10.38
C ILE A 240 -3.32 4.30 9.00
N ILE A 241 -4.24 4.20 8.03
CA ILE A 241 -4.05 4.73 6.68
C ILE A 241 -3.86 6.25 6.74
N VAL A 242 -4.79 6.98 7.35
CA VAL A 242 -4.75 8.45 7.42
C VAL A 242 -3.50 8.94 8.15
N ASN A 243 -3.18 8.32 9.29
CA ASN A 243 -1.99 8.62 10.09
C ASN A 243 -0.70 8.35 9.27
N GLY A 244 -0.65 7.23 8.56
CA GLY A 244 0.48 6.85 7.71
C GLY A 244 0.69 7.81 6.54
N ILE A 245 -0.39 8.25 5.88
CA ILE A 245 -0.33 9.28 4.82
C ILE A 245 0.26 10.57 5.37
N PHE A 246 -0.26 11.06 6.50
CA PHE A 246 0.20 12.31 7.10
C PHE A 246 1.67 12.22 7.55
N LEU A 247 2.06 11.12 8.19
CA LEU A 247 3.44 10.91 8.64
C LEU A 247 4.41 10.86 7.47
N ASN A 248 4.13 10.06 6.44
CA ASN A 248 5.07 9.83 5.33
C ASN A 248 5.12 11.00 4.32
N LEU A 249 3.99 11.67 4.05
CA LEU A 249 3.95 12.73 3.04
C LEU A 249 4.29 14.12 3.60
N TYR A 250 4.01 14.38 4.89
CA TYR A 250 4.17 15.72 5.47
C TYR A 250 5.26 15.82 6.54
N ILE A 251 5.37 14.84 7.44
CA ILE A 251 6.23 14.96 8.63
C ILE A 251 7.63 14.39 8.36
N ALA A 252 7.72 13.16 7.85
CA ALA A 252 8.99 12.48 7.62
C ALA A 252 9.95 13.24 6.68
N PRO A 253 9.51 13.79 5.53
CA PRO A 253 10.41 14.52 4.62
C PRO A 253 11.04 15.75 5.29
N LYS A 254 10.27 16.46 6.13
CA LYS A 254 10.76 17.63 6.86
C LYS A 254 11.82 17.24 7.88
N LEU A 255 11.60 16.16 8.63
CA LEU A 255 12.55 15.67 9.63
C LEU A 255 13.86 15.15 9.03
N VAL A 256 13.77 14.47 7.87
CA VAL A 256 14.96 13.95 7.17
C VAL A 256 15.81 15.07 6.61
N GLN A 257 15.20 16.10 6.00
CA GLN A 257 15.94 17.25 5.47
C GLN A 257 16.84 17.89 6.54
N ILE A 258 16.30 18.07 7.75
CA ILE A 258 17.02 18.63 8.90
C ILE A 258 18.25 17.80 9.30
N SER A 259 18.17 16.46 9.21
CA SER A 259 19.27 15.57 9.61
C SER A 259 20.47 15.61 8.64
N PHE A 260 20.27 16.00 7.38
CA PHE A 260 21.31 16.01 6.35
C PHE A 260 21.93 17.40 6.10
N GLY A 261 21.72 18.35 7.00
CA GLY A 261 22.47 19.61 7.04
C GLY A 261 22.28 20.52 5.82
N LYS A 262 21.18 20.39 5.08
CA LYS A 262 20.82 21.38 4.06
C LYS A 262 20.53 22.72 4.77
N PRO A 263 20.86 23.88 4.17
CA PRO A 263 20.52 25.17 4.77
C PRO A 263 19.00 25.29 4.89
N HIS A 264 18.52 25.56 6.10
CA HIS A 264 17.10 25.60 6.45
C HIS A 264 16.79 26.84 7.26
N ASP A 265 15.68 27.50 6.93
CA ASP A 265 15.22 28.73 7.56
C ASP A 265 14.28 28.47 8.76
N HIS A 266 14.32 27.25 9.32
CA HIS A 266 13.38 26.82 10.36
C HIS A 266 13.77 27.36 11.74
N THR A 267 12.84 28.06 12.39
CA THR A 267 13.00 28.47 13.79
C THR A 267 12.99 27.26 14.73
N GLU A 268 13.70 27.31 15.87
CA GLU A 268 13.69 26.24 16.88
C GLU A 268 12.27 25.82 17.32
N ARG A 269 11.31 26.75 17.24
CA ARG A 269 9.89 26.52 17.53
C ARG A 269 9.24 25.54 16.56
N GLU A 270 9.53 25.62 15.27
CA GLU A 270 8.97 24.71 14.26
C GLU A 270 9.50 23.28 14.43
N LEU A 271 10.80 23.15 14.73
CA LEU A 271 11.44 21.86 15.02
C LEU A 271 10.79 21.16 16.22
N ASN A 272 10.49 21.92 17.27
CA ASN A 272 9.79 21.41 18.45
C ASN A 272 8.37 20.93 18.13
N ILE A 273 7.66 21.60 17.20
CA ILE A 273 6.31 21.20 16.77
C ILE A 273 6.37 19.89 15.98
N PHE A 274 7.27 19.77 14.99
CA PHE A 274 7.39 18.55 14.19
C PHE A 274 7.76 17.33 15.05
N ARG A 275 8.66 17.50 16.03
CA ARG A 275 8.97 16.43 16.99
C ARG A 275 7.73 15.99 17.78
N LYS A 276 6.99 16.93 18.39
CA LYS A 276 5.79 16.61 19.17
C LYS A 276 4.73 15.90 18.35
N LEU A 277 4.50 16.37 17.13
CA LEU A 277 3.59 15.74 16.18
C LEU A 277 4.05 14.33 15.87
N ALA A 278 5.33 14.12 15.60
CA ALA A 278 5.82 12.80 15.25
C ALA A 278 5.72 11.78 16.40
N PHE A 279 5.96 12.19 17.66
CA PHE A 279 5.68 11.37 18.85
C PHE A 279 4.19 10.99 18.95
N ALA A 280 3.29 11.95 18.70
CA ALA A 280 1.85 11.70 18.72
C ALA A 280 1.42 10.71 17.62
N LEU A 281 1.88 10.90 16.38
CA LEU A 281 1.55 10.06 15.23
C LEU A 281 2.11 8.63 15.39
N GLY A 282 3.31 8.47 15.96
CA GLY A 282 3.87 7.17 16.30
C GLY A 282 3.01 6.44 17.34
N SER A 283 2.54 7.15 18.38
CA SER A 283 1.63 6.55 19.35
C SER A 283 0.27 6.17 18.77
N ILE A 284 -0.30 7.01 17.90
CA ILE A 284 -1.56 6.69 17.20
C ILE A 284 -1.37 5.43 16.36
N SER A 285 -0.25 5.34 15.63
CA SER A 285 0.12 4.17 14.82
C SER A 285 0.15 2.90 15.68
N LEU A 286 0.96 2.88 16.74
CA LEU A 286 1.10 1.71 17.64
C LEU A 286 -0.25 1.28 18.22
N VAL A 287 -0.98 2.20 18.85
CA VAL A 287 -2.26 1.86 19.48
C VAL A 287 -3.25 1.28 18.46
N SER A 288 -3.30 1.86 17.26
CA SER A 288 -4.20 1.41 16.19
C SER A 288 -3.82 0.03 15.66
N TRP A 289 -2.54 -0.20 15.35
CA TRP A 289 -2.05 -1.50 14.86
C TRP A 289 -2.28 -2.62 15.87
N TYR A 290 -1.90 -2.41 17.13
CA TYR A 290 -2.10 -3.40 18.19
C TYR A 290 -3.59 -3.65 18.44
N THR A 291 -4.44 -2.61 18.43
CA THR A 291 -5.90 -2.79 18.57
C THR A 291 -6.46 -3.64 17.42
N VAL A 292 -6.15 -3.30 16.17
CA VAL A 292 -6.60 -4.04 14.97
C VAL A 292 -6.16 -5.50 15.03
N PHE A 293 -4.89 -5.75 15.39
CA PHE A 293 -4.32 -7.09 15.47
C PHE A 293 -4.95 -7.92 16.60
N ILE A 294 -5.02 -7.37 17.81
CA ILE A 294 -5.60 -8.07 18.98
C ILE A 294 -7.07 -8.37 18.72
N LEU A 295 -7.85 -7.39 18.23
CA LEU A 295 -9.24 -7.64 17.85
C LEU A 295 -9.32 -8.74 16.81
N GLY A 296 -8.44 -8.78 15.81
CA GLY A 296 -8.37 -9.87 14.82
C GLY A 296 -8.08 -11.24 15.43
N ALA A 297 -7.11 -11.33 16.35
CA ALA A 297 -6.61 -12.56 16.94
C ALA A 297 -7.56 -13.21 17.97
N VAL A 298 -8.42 -12.43 18.63
CA VAL A 298 -9.39 -12.98 19.60
C VAL A 298 -10.48 -13.78 18.87
N LEU A 299 -10.31 -15.10 18.80
CA LEU A 299 -11.36 -16.04 18.39
C LEU A 299 -12.40 -16.12 19.50
N HIS A 300 -13.59 -15.53 19.29
CA HIS A 300 -14.76 -15.65 20.16
C HIS A 300 -14.55 -15.29 21.65
N SER A 301 -14.79 -14.03 22.03
CA SER A 301 -15.15 -13.74 23.44
C SER A 301 -16.65 -13.94 23.63
N LEU A 302 -17.04 -14.59 24.73
CA LEU A 302 -18.45 -14.79 25.14
C LEU A 302 -19.19 -13.46 25.39
N THR A 303 -18.46 -12.37 25.57
CA THR A 303 -18.97 -11.00 25.66
C THR A 303 -18.01 -10.07 24.92
N THR A 304 -18.35 -9.70 23.67
CA THR A 304 -17.67 -8.57 23.03
C THR A 304 -18.25 -7.31 23.66
N PRO A 305 -17.46 -6.45 24.35
CA PRO A 305 -18.02 -5.25 24.98
C PRO A 305 -18.73 -4.40 23.92
N SER A 306 -19.94 -3.93 24.21
CA SER A 306 -20.62 -3.01 23.29
C SER A 306 -19.85 -1.69 23.13
N ASN A 307 -19.04 -1.32 24.13
CA ASN A 307 -18.27 -0.08 24.16
C ASN A 307 -16.82 -0.22 23.62
N LEU A 308 -16.58 -1.04 22.60
CA LEU A 308 -15.23 -1.19 22.02
C LEU A 308 -14.66 0.13 21.47
N PHE A 309 -15.49 1.01 20.91
CA PHE A 309 -15.05 2.34 20.48
C PHE A 309 -14.54 3.18 21.66
N GLY A 310 -15.25 3.16 22.79
CA GLY A 310 -14.80 3.87 24.00
C GLY A 310 -13.46 3.35 24.52
N ILE A 311 -13.26 2.04 24.50
CA ILE A 311 -11.97 1.42 24.84
C ILE A 311 -10.88 1.90 23.88
N TYR A 312 -11.14 1.85 22.57
CA TYR A 312 -10.18 2.28 21.56
C TYR A 312 -9.79 3.75 21.69
N PHE A 313 -10.76 4.66 21.85
CA PHE A 313 -10.47 6.09 22.05
C PHE A 313 -9.78 6.36 23.39
N GLY A 314 -10.10 5.60 24.44
CA GLY A 314 -9.40 5.66 25.72
C GLY A 314 -7.92 5.27 25.58
N LEU A 315 -7.63 4.18 24.85
CA LEU A 315 -6.26 3.77 24.54
C LEU A 315 -5.51 4.80 23.70
N LEU A 316 -6.17 5.42 22.72
CA LEU A 316 -5.58 6.50 21.92
C LEU A 316 -5.24 7.73 22.79
N ALA A 317 -6.17 8.15 23.65
CA ALA A 317 -5.94 9.28 24.55
C ALA A 317 -4.79 9.00 25.52
N LEU A 318 -4.75 7.79 26.11
CA LEU A 318 -3.66 7.38 26.99
C LEU A 318 -2.32 7.35 26.25
N GLY A 319 -2.28 6.75 25.05
CA GLY A 319 -1.07 6.73 24.21
C GLY A 319 -0.57 8.13 23.88
N LEU A 320 -1.47 9.03 23.48
CA LEU A 320 -1.14 10.43 23.22
C LEU A 320 -0.55 11.11 24.45
N ILE A 321 -1.16 10.99 25.62
CA ILE A 321 -0.63 11.57 26.87
C ILE A 321 0.77 11.03 27.17
N LEU A 322 0.96 9.71 27.11
CA LEU A 322 2.25 9.07 27.36
C LEU A 322 3.31 9.51 26.35
N SER A 323 2.96 9.64 25.07
CA SER A 323 3.87 10.10 24.02
C SER A 323 4.39 11.52 24.29
N GLN A 324 3.53 12.42 24.76
CA GLN A 324 3.91 13.80 25.08
C GLN A 324 4.75 13.88 26.37
N ILE A 325 4.49 13.01 27.35
CA ILE A 325 5.35 12.88 28.54
C ILE A 325 6.74 12.39 28.14
N MET A 326 6.82 11.38 27.27
CA MET A 326 8.08 10.88 26.74
C MET A 326 8.84 11.97 26.00
N GLU A 327 8.20 12.68 25.06
CA GLU A 327 8.79 13.78 24.30
C GLU A 327 9.47 14.81 25.23
N ARG A 328 8.75 15.28 26.26
CA ARG A 328 9.29 16.25 27.23
C ARG A 328 10.50 15.71 28.00
N ARG A 329 10.50 14.43 28.37
CA ARG A 329 11.63 13.79 29.05
C ARG A 329 12.85 13.65 28.14
N PHE A 330 12.65 13.39 26.85
CA PHE A 330 13.75 13.33 25.88
C PHE A 330 14.43 14.68 25.68
N VAL A 331 13.66 15.78 25.63
CA VAL A 331 14.20 17.15 25.50
C VAL A 331 15.06 17.55 26.70
N LYS A 332 14.55 17.30 27.92
CA LYS A 332 15.25 17.66 29.16
C LYS A 332 16.60 16.97 29.36
N ARG A 333 16.89 15.88 28.64
CA ARG A 333 18.19 15.18 28.73
C ARG A 333 19.27 15.77 27.80
N LYS A 334 18.93 16.70 26.91
CA LYS A 334 19.85 17.32 25.94
C LYS A 334 20.22 18.78 26.26
N MET A 335 19.46 19.44 27.14
CA MET A 335 19.83 20.71 27.76
C MET A 335 20.64 20.44 29.02
#